data_AF-A0AAP5KBJ2-F1
#
_entry.id   AF-A0AAP5KBJ2-F1
#
_cell.length_a   1.000
_cell.length_b   1.000
_cell.length_c   1.000
_cell.angle_alpha   90.00
_cell.angle_beta   90.00
_cell.angle_gamma   90.00
#
_symmetry.space_group_name_H-M   'P 1'
#
loop_
_entity.id
_entity.type
_entity.pdbx_description
1 polymer ?
#
loop_
_entity_poly.entity_id
_entity_poly.type
_entity_poly.pdbx_seq_one_letter_code
_entity_poly.pdbx_strand_id
1 'polypeptide(L)'
;MEETKFLEENDQLNQLSMNILVHAGSARDHLVHSLESLEAKDFTQAKEEVAAARKEIVIAHGLQTDTLQLEASGEQIRYSTLFCHAQDTLMTAQSEILIGEHLIRLFEAFDQK
;
A
#
# COMPACT_ATOMS: atom_id res chain seq x y z
N MET A 1 -20.68 28.43 10.13
CA MET A 1 -19.48 27.93 10.86
C MET A 1 -19.40 26.41 10.86
N GLU A 2 -20.50 25.67 11.00
CA GLU A 2 -20.49 24.20 10.84
C GLU A 2 -20.15 23.74 9.41
N GLU A 3 -20.80 24.29 8.37
CA GLU A 3 -20.54 23.89 6.96
C GLU A 3 -19.07 24.03 6.52
N THR A 4 -18.40 25.10 6.95
CA THR A 4 -16.99 25.35 6.62
C THR A 4 -16.07 24.33 7.27
N LYS A 5 -16.35 23.96 8.53
CA LYS A 5 -15.61 22.93 9.26
C LYS A 5 -15.79 21.54 8.62
N PHE A 6 -17.01 21.24 8.15
CA PHE A 6 -17.30 19.99 7.44
C PHE A 6 -16.59 19.87 6.08
N LEU A 7 -16.35 20.98 5.37
CA LEU A 7 -15.58 20.98 4.13
C LEU A 7 -14.10 20.74 4.38
N GLU A 8 -13.51 21.44 5.37
CA GLU A 8 -12.08 21.33 5.70
C GLU A 8 -11.69 19.93 6.19
N GLU A 9 -12.52 19.30 7.04
CA GLU A 9 -12.30 17.91 7.49
C GLU A 9 -12.36 16.90 6.33
N ASN A 10 -13.21 17.15 5.32
CA ASN A 10 -13.31 16.30 4.13
C ASN A 10 -12.05 16.42 3.26
N ASP A 11 -11.52 17.64 3.09
CA ASP A 11 -10.30 17.87 2.32
C ASP A 11 -9.07 17.21 2.93
N GLN A 12 -8.93 17.21 4.26
CA GLN A 12 -7.83 16.52 4.94
C GLN A 12 -7.88 15.00 4.74
N LEU A 13 -9.05 14.40 4.92
CA LEU A 13 -9.24 12.96 4.72
C LEU A 13 -9.03 12.58 3.24
N ASN A 14 -9.43 13.44 2.29
CA ASN A 14 -9.18 13.23 0.87
C ASN A 14 -7.69 13.32 0.53
N GLN A 15 -6.95 14.29 1.07
CA GLN A 15 -5.51 14.39 0.89
C GLN A 15 -4.78 13.16 1.44
N LEU A 16 -5.15 12.72 2.65
CA LEU A 16 -4.64 11.48 3.23
C LEU A 16 -4.92 10.27 2.33
N SER A 17 -6.15 10.15 1.85
CA SER A 17 -6.56 9.06 0.96
C SER A 17 -5.75 9.05 -0.34
N MET A 18 -5.51 10.22 -0.94
CA MET A 18 -4.67 10.35 -2.13
C MET A 18 -3.22 9.96 -1.85
N ASN A 19 -2.66 10.33 -0.70
CA ASN A 19 -1.30 9.90 -0.31
C ASN A 19 -1.22 8.37 -0.16
N ILE A 20 -2.20 7.75 0.49
CA ILE A 20 -2.29 6.29 0.59
C ILE A 20 -2.35 5.66 -0.81
N LEU A 21 -3.20 6.18 -1.70
CA LEU A 21 -3.33 5.68 -3.07
C LEU A 21 -2.03 5.81 -3.88
N VAL A 22 -1.32 6.92 -3.76
CA VAL A 22 -0.03 7.12 -4.45
C VAL A 22 0.99 6.08 -3.99
N HIS A 23 1.16 5.91 -2.69
CA HIS A 23 2.11 4.93 -2.16
C HIS A 23 1.69 3.48 -2.47
N ALA A 24 0.39 3.15 -2.36
CA ALA A 24 -0.12 1.83 -2.73
C ALA A 24 0.06 1.55 -4.24
N GLY A 25 -0.14 2.55 -5.09
CA GLY A 25 0.11 2.48 -6.54
C GLY A 25 1.58 2.22 -6.84
N SER A 26 2.49 3.04 -6.29
CA SER A 26 3.95 2.85 -6.43
C SER A 26 4.40 1.48 -5.93
N ALA A 27 3.84 0.99 -4.82
CA ALA A 27 4.13 -0.34 -4.30
C ALA A 27 3.76 -1.43 -5.31
N ARG A 28 2.61 -1.29 -5.97
CA ARG A 28 2.13 -2.23 -6.98
C ARG A 28 2.99 -2.17 -8.25
N ASP A 29 3.40 -0.99 -8.68
CA ASP A 29 4.29 -0.82 -9.84
C ASP A 29 5.65 -1.52 -9.59
N HIS A 30 6.24 -1.33 -8.41
CA HIS A 30 7.43 -2.07 -8.00
C HIS A 30 7.19 -3.59 -7.96
N LEU A 31 6.05 -4.05 -7.45
CA LEU A 31 5.73 -5.48 -7.47
C LEU A 31 5.64 -6.03 -8.89
N VAL A 32 5.04 -5.29 -9.84
CA VAL A 32 4.96 -5.71 -11.25
C VAL A 32 6.37 -5.88 -11.82
N HIS A 33 7.25 -4.89 -11.66
CA HIS A 33 8.65 -5.01 -12.11
C HIS A 33 9.39 -6.16 -11.41
N SER A 34 9.09 -6.42 -10.14
CA SER A 34 9.63 -7.56 -9.40
C SER A 34 9.23 -8.90 -10.03
N LEU A 35 7.95 -9.05 -10.38
CA LEU A 35 7.42 -10.25 -11.02
C LEU A 35 7.95 -10.42 -12.45
N GLU A 36 8.06 -9.35 -13.23
CA GLU A 36 8.68 -9.39 -14.57
C GLU A 36 10.16 -9.82 -14.49
N SER A 37 10.89 -9.29 -13.50
CA SER A 37 12.29 -9.70 -13.25
C SER A 37 12.38 -11.17 -12.83
N LEU A 38 11.41 -11.63 -12.02
CA LEU A 38 11.32 -13.03 -11.61
C LEU A 38 11.08 -13.96 -12.81
N GLU A 39 10.20 -13.58 -13.73
CA GLU A 39 9.95 -14.31 -14.98
C GLU A 39 11.19 -14.38 -15.87
N ALA A 40 12.01 -13.32 -15.88
CA ALA A 40 13.31 -13.28 -16.55
C ALA A 40 14.43 -14.02 -15.79
N LYS A 41 14.13 -14.61 -14.63
CA LYS A 41 15.10 -15.23 -13.69
C LYS A 41 16.15 -14.27 -13.15
N ASP A 42 15.91 -12.96 -13.19
CA ASP A 42 16.74 -11.99 -12.48
C ASP A 42 16.27 -11.87 -11.03
N PHE A 43 16.71 -12.83 -10.21
CA PHE A 43 16.33 -12.89 -8.81
C PHE A 43 16.87 -11.73 -7.97
N THR A 44 17.97 -11.10 -8.42
CA THR A 44 18.55 -9.95 -7.72
C THR A 44 17.64 -8.75 -7.88
N GLN A 45 17.30 -8.41 -9.13
CA GLN A 45 16.39 -7.31 -9.42
C GLN A 45 15.00 -7.57 -8.81
N ALA A 46 14.48 -8.80 -8.90
CA ALA A 46 13.20 -9.15 -8.30
C ALA A 46 13.16 -8.85 -6.79
N LYS A 47 14.24 -9.16 -6.06
CA LYS A 47 14.35 -8.87 -4.62
C LYS A 47 14.49 -7.39 -4.32
N GLU A 48 15.22 -6.64 -5.14
CA GLU A 48 15.37 -5.19 -4.98
C GLU A 48 14.01 -4.48 -5.16
N GLU A 49 13.28 -4.84 -6.21
CA GLU A 49 11.95 -4.28 -6.51
C GLU A 49 10.92 -4.65 -5.42
N VAL A 50 10.87 -5.90 -4.95
CA VAL A 50 9.91 -6.28 -3.89
C VAL A 50 10.24 -5.58 -2.56
N ALA A 51 11.52 -5.31 -2.30
CA ALA A 51 11.93 -4.53 -1.14
C ALA A 51 11.54 -3.05 -1.27
N ALA A 52 11.61 -2.47 -2.48
CA ALA A 52 11.09 -1.13 -2.76
C ALA A 52 9.57 -1.07 -2.58
N ALA A 53 8.84 -2.05 -3.13
CA ALA A 53 7.40 -2.19 -2.94
C ALA A 53 7.01 -2.21 -1.45
N ARG A 54 7.75 -2.96 -0.63
CA ARG A 54 7.52 -2.99 0.83
C ARG A 54 7.71 -1.63 1.50
N LYS A 55 8.69 -0.83 1.09
CA LYS A 55 8.93 0.50 1.69
C LYS A 55 7.72 1.40 1.47
N GLU A 56 7.18 1.40 0.25
CA GLU A 56 5.98 2.16 -0.10
C GLU A 56 4.76 1.71 0.73
N ILE A 57 4.54 0.39 0.88
CA ILE A 57 3.47 -0.13 1.74
C ILE A 57 3.63 0.31 3.20
N VAL A 58 4.84 0.30 3.75
CA VAL A 58 5.06 0.71 5.14
C VAL A 58 4.64 2.16 5.36
N ILE A 59 4.91 3.05 4.39
CA ILE A 59 4.49 4.46 4.46
C ILE A 59 2.96 4.55 4.42
N ALA A 60 2.33 3.93 3.43
CA ALA A 60 0.87 3.94 3.27
C ALA A 60 0.14 3.34 4.48
N HIS A 61 0.66 2.23 5.02
CA HIS A 61 0.08 1.52 6.15
C HIS A 61 0.27 2.27 7.47
N GLY A 62 1.35 3.05 7.60
CA GLY A 62 1.52 4.02 8.69
C GLY A 62 0.38 5.03 8.71
N LEU A 63 0.09 5.67 7.57
CA LEU A 63 -1.02 6.63 7.42
C LEU A 63 -2.38 6.01 7.76
N GLN A 64 -2.64 4.78 7.30
CA GLN A 64 -3.85 4.04 7.64
C GLN A 64 -3.93 3.75 9.16
N THR A 65 -2.82 3.31 9.76
CA THR A 65 -2.76 2.96 11.18
C THR A 65 -2.99 4.17 12.08
N ASP A 66 -2.38 5.31 11.76
CA ASP A 66 -2.58 6.57 12.48
C ASP A 66 -4.06 6.97 12.48
N THR A 67 -4.74 6.75 11.36
CA THR A 67 -6.18 7.02 11.23
C THR A 67 -7.02 6.09 12.10
N LEU A 68 -6.71 4.79 12.12
CA LEU A 68 -7.38 3.83 13.01
C LEU A 68 -7.14 4.14 14.49
N GLN A 69 -5.94 4.63 14.84
CA GLN A 69 -5.62 5.05 16.21
C GLN A 69 -6.43 6.28 16.64
N LEU A 70 -6.60 7.25 15.74
CA LEU A 70 -7.46 8.41 15.99
C LEU A 70 -8.90 7.97 16.28
N GLU A 71 -9.46 7.12 15.43
CA GLU A 71 -10.82 6.58 15.64
C GLU A 71 -10.94 5.82 16.97
N ALA A 72 -9.96 4.97 17.28
CA ALA A 72 -9.91 4.21 18.53
C ALA A 72 -9.77 5.10 19.79
N SER A 73 -9.19 6.30 19.65
CA SER A 73 -9.07 7.28 20.74
C SER A 73 -10.35 8.07 21.01
N GLY A 74 -11.38 7.86 20.19
CA GLY A 74 -12.71 8.47 20.34
C GLY A 74 -12.99 9.62 19.39
N GLU A 75 -12.07 9.93 18.48
CA GLU A 75 -12.30 10.90 17.41
C GLU A 75 -13.24 10.32 16.36
N GLN A 76 -14.30 11.06 16.01
CA GLN A 76 -15.21 10.60 14.95
C GLN A 76 -14.61 10.87 13.58
N ILE A 77 -14.23 9.80 12.90
CA ILE A 77 -13.81 9.87 11.50
C ILE A 77 -15.05 9.75 10.61
N ARG A 78 -15.28 10.77 9.80
CA ARG A 78 -16.42 10.80 8.89
C ARG A 78 -16.26 9.73 7.81
N TYR A 79 -17.37 9.07 7.46
CA TYR A 79 -17.40 8.18 6.30
C TYR A 79 -16.96 8.90 5.02
N SER A 80 -16.00 8.30 4.30
CA SER A 80 -15.53 8.76 2.99
C SER A 80 -15.33 7.56 2.07
N THR A 81 -16.01 7.56 0.93
CA THR A 81 -15.85 6.52 -0.09
C THR A 81 -14.43 6.49 -0.65
N LEU A 82 -13.78 7.65 -0.80
CA LEU A 82 -12.40 7.73 -1.26
C LEU A 82 -11.42 7.11 -0.26
N PHE A 83 -11.65 7.35 1.05
CA PHE A 83 -10.83 6.74 2.09
C PHE A 83 -11.01 5.22 2.17
N CYS A 84 -12.24 4.72 2.05
CA CYS A 84 -12.49 3.28 1.93
C CYS A 84 -11.74 2.70 0.72
N HIS A 85 -11.83 3.34 -0.44
CA HIS A 85 -11.13 2.88 -1.64
C HIS A 85 -9.60 2.88 -1.48
N ALA A 86 -9.04 3.89 -0.81
CA ALA A 86 -7.62 3.96 -0.51
C ALA A 86 -7.17 2.78 0.39
N GLN A 87 -7.96 2.46 1.42
CA GLN A 87 -7.70 1.31 2.30
C GLN A 87 -7.78 -0.02 1.55
N ASP A 88 -8.83 -0.22 0.73
CA ASP A 88 -8.99 -1.44 -0.07
C ASP A 88 -7.81 -1.66 -1.02
N THR A 89 -7.37 -0.58 -1.68
CA THR A 89 -6.23 -0.61 -2.61
C THR A 89 -4.94 -0.96 -1.89
N LEU A 90 -4.68 -0.33 -0.74
CA LEU A 90 -3.52 -0.61 0.10
C LEU A 90 -3.47 -2.07 0.57
N MET A 91 -4.56 -2.57 1.15
CA MET A 91 -4.61 -3.93 1.67
C MET A 91 -4.48 -4.98 0.55
N THR A 92 -5.01 -4.68 -0.63
CA THR A 92 -4.85 -5.52 -1.83
C THR A 92 -3.38 -5.56 -2.25
N ALA A 93 -2.73 -4.41 -2.41
CA ALA A 93 -1.31 -4.33 -2.78
C ALA A 93 -0.41 -5.05 -1.76
N GLN A 94 -0.68 -4.89 -0.46
CA GLN A 94 0.05 -5.61 0.60
C GLN A 94 -0.10 -7.14 0.48
N SER A 95 -1.30 -7.62 0.16
CA SER A 95 -1.56 -9.05 -0.04
C SER A 95 -0.85 -9.58 -1.29
N GLU A 96 -0.86 -8.82 -2.38
CA GLU A 96 -0.13 -9.14 -3.61
C GLU A 96 1.39 -9.24 -3.35
N ILE A 97 1.97 -8.29 -2.60
CA ILE A 97 3.39 -8.29 -2.24
C ILE A 97 3.76 -9.52 -1.40
N LEU A 98 2.94 -9.89 -0.41
CA LEU A 98 3.15 -11.10 0.37
C LEU A 98 3.27 -12.33 -0.55
N ILE A 99 2.34 -12.47 -1.50
CA ILE A 99 2.35 -13.58 -2.47
C ILE A 99 3.59 -13.50 -3.37
N GLY A 100 3.92 -12.32 -3.90
CA GLY A 100 5.08 -12.09 -4.76
C GLY A 100 6.40 -12.51 -4.11
N GLU A 101 6.60 -12.21 -2.83
CA GLU A 101 7.77 -12.67 -2.11
C GLU A 101 7.85 -14.19 -1.96
N HIS A 102 6.72 -14.85 -1.74
CA HIS A 102 6.67 -16.31 -1.71
C HIS A 102 7.00 -16.90 -3.08
N LEU A 103 6.56 -16.26 -4.18
CA LEU A 103 6.92 -16.67 -5.53
C LEU A 103 8.43 -16.57 -5.77
N ILE A 104 9.06 -15.44 -5.41
CA ILE A 104 10.52 -15.26 -5.55
C ILE A 104 11.26 -16.39 -4.83
N ARG A 105 10.92 -16.66 -3.56
CA ARG A 105 11.55 -17.74 -2.78
C ARG A 105 11.36 -19.12 -3.40
N LEU A 106 10.16 -19.40 -3.93
CA LEU A 106 9.87 -20.68 -4.56
C LEU A 106 10.69 -20.87 -5.84
N PHE A 107 10.70 -19.88 -6.73
CA PHE A 107 11.44 -19.97 -8.00
C PHE A 107 12.95 -20.05 -7.79
N GLU A 108 13.52 -19.30 -6.84
CA GLU A 108 14.94 -19.45 -6.47
C GLU A 108 15.27 -20.87 -5.99
N ALA A 109 14.41 -21.45 -5.16
CA ALA A 109 14.60 -22.81 -4.66
C ALA A 109 14.47 -23.88 -5.77
N PHE A 110 13.69 -23.61 -6.83
CA PHE A 110 13.59 -24.49 -7.99
C PHE A 110 14.77 -24.36 -8.95
N ASP A 111 15.36 -23.17 -9.10
CA ASP A 111 16.51 -22.95 -10.01
C ASP A 111 17.83 -23.46 -9.42
N GLN A 112 17.92 -23.60 -8.09
CA GLN A 112 19.07 -24.19 -7.39
C GLN A 112 19.13 -25.73 -7.45
N LYS A 113 18.20 -26.39 -8.13
CA LYS A 113 18.16 -27.86 -8.33
C LYS A 113 18.52 -28.24 -9.76
#